data_AF-A0A1D9QHD5-F1
#
_entry.id   AF-A0A1D9QHD5-F1
#
_cell.length_a   1.000
_cell.length_b   1.000
_cell.length_c   1.000
_cell.angle_alpha   90.00
_cell.angle_beta   90.00
_cell.angle_gamma   90.00
#
_symmetry.space_group_name_H-M   'P 1'
#
loop_
_entity.id
_entity.type
_entity.pdbx_description
1 polymer ?
#
loop_
_entity_poly.entity_id
_entity_poly.type
_entity_poly.pdbx_seq_one_letter_code
_entity_poly.pdbx_strand_id
1 'polypeptide(L)'
;MSLQFLRPMGLPRSTTLRYFLGVARLSTNFTSTSSSSTSTSTSTPTPQITSAEAPNQLYHVARTPSKHLPVYARVKAGGNLKQTIIRKIEGDIMKLKEQLEEALFNKEVRVNQLTKQIIIKGSCTSEVKRFLKERHF
;
A
#
# COMPACT_ATOMS: atom_id res chain seq x y z
N MET A 1 50.76 8.19 27.08
CA MET A 1 50.16 7.41 25.97
C MET A 1 48.77 6.95 26.41
N SER A 2 47.72 7.68 26.05
CA SER A 2 46.33 7.34 26.41
C SER A 2 45.71 6.51 25.29
N LEU A 3 45.31 5.27 25.60
CA LEU A 3 44.70 4.33 24.65
C LEU A 3 43.20 4.62 24.52
N GLN A 4 42.80 5.16 23.37
CA GLN A 4 41.45 5.71 23.11
C GLN A 4 40.48 4.71 22.45
N PHE A 5 40.73 3.40 22.56
CA PHE A 5 40.06 2.42 21.69
C PHE A 5 38.84 1.72 22.30
N LEU A 6 38.49 1.99 23.55
CA LEU A 6 37.34 1.34 24.19
C LEU A 6 36.11 2.23 24.15
N ARG A 7 35.45 2.28 22.99
CA ARG A 7 34.06 2.76 22.94
C ARG A 7 33.18 1.69 23.61
N PRO A 8 32.44 1.98 24.68
CA PRO A 8 31.51 1.00 25.25
C PRO A 8 30.45 0.69 24.20
N MET A 9 30.40 -0.58 23.79
CA MET A 9 29.32 -1.15 22.98
C MET A 9 28.00 -0.89 23.72
N GLY A 10 27.12 -0.09 23.12
CA GLY A 10 25.81 0.18 23.70
C GLY A 10 25.05 -1.13 23.95
N LEU A 11 24.42 -1.23 25.13
CA LEU A 11 23.61 -2.39 25.50
C LEU A 11 22.56 -2.68 24.43
N PRO A 12 22.33 -3.95 24.04
CA PRO A 12 21.25 -4.30 23.13
C PRO A 12 19.91 -3.83 23.72
N ARG A 13 19.07 -3.20 22.89
CA ARG A 13 17.72 -2.78 23.31
C ARG A 13 16.94 -4.03 23.72
N SER A 14 16.42 -4.03 24.96
CA SER A 14 15.48 -5.05 25.43
C SER A 14 14.35 -5.18 24.42
N THR A 15 14.29 -6.32 23.74
CA THR A 15 13.19 -6.64 22.83
C THR A 15 12.00 -6.98 23.70
N THR A 16 10.97 -6.14 23.70
CA THR A 16 9.71 -6.47 24.39
C THR A 16 9.10 -7.68 23.69
N LEU A 17 9.31 -8.88 24.23
CA LEU A 17 8.49 -10.04 23.90
C LEU A 17 7.05 -9.70 24.31
N ARG A 18 6.23 -9.31 23.33
CA ARG A 18 4.79 -9.22 23.52
C ARG A 18 4.25 -10.65 23.60
N TYR A 19 4.30 -11.22 24.80
CA TYR A 19 3.49 -12.37 25.14
C TYR A 19 2.02 -11.94 25.04
N PHE A 20 1.41 -12.22 23.89
CA PHE A 20 -0.04 -12.23 23.78
C PHE A 20 -0.52 -13.47 24.55
N LEU A 21 -0.87 -13.28 25.82
CA LEU A 21 -1.74 -14.22 26.51
C LEU A 21 -3.10 -14.14 25.82
N GLY A 22 -3.33 -15.09 24.92
CA GLY A 22 -4.62 -15.32 24.28
C GLY A 22 -5.61 -15.75 25.35
N VAL A 23 -6.44 -14.82 25.81
CA VAL A 23 -7.69 -15.15 26.50
C VAL A 23 -8.69 -15.62 25.44
N ALA A 24 -8.81 -16.93 25.32
CA ALA A 24 -9.93 -17.55 24.63
C ALA A 24 -11.23 -17.13 25.35
N ARG A 25 -12.08 -16.37 24.67
CA ARG A 25 -13.47 -16.17 25.10
C ARG A 25 -14.34 -17.20 24.37
N LEU A 26 -14.82 -18.18 25.12
CA LEU A 26 -15.82 -19.15 24.69
C LEU A 26 -17.14 -18.39 24.50
N SER A 27 -17.60 -18.22 23.26
CA SER A 27 -18.88 -17.59 22.96
C SER A 27 -19.99 -18.63 23.01
N THR A 28 -20.90 -18.48 23.97
CA THR A 28 -22.18 -19.17 24.00
C THR A 28 -23.08 -18.69 22.86
N ASN A 29 -23.76 -19.62 22.19
CA ASN A 29 -24.77 -19.36 21.17
C ASN A 29 -25.87 -18.44 21.70
N PHE A 30 -26.36 -17.54 20.85
CA PHE A 30 -27.74 -17.07 20.95
C PHE A 30 -28.39 -16.98 19.56
N THR A 31 -29.38 -17.84 19.38
CA THR A 31 -30.39 -17.82 18.32
C THR A 31 -31.39 -16.72 18.65
N SER A 32 -31.82 -15.92 17.67
CA SER A 32 -33.25 -15.63 17.38
C SER A 32 -33.48 -14.40 16.49
N THR A 33 -34.36 -14.62 15.51
CA THR A 33 -35.40 -13.70 15.01
C THR A 33 -35.08 -12.73 13.88
N SER A 34 -35.54 -13.15 12.70
CA SER A 34 -35.99 -12.37 11.55
C SER A 34 -36.82 -11.14 11.91
N SER A 35 -36.48 -9.98 11.35
CA SER A 35 -37.46 -8.95 11.02
C SER A 35 -36.99 -8.11 9.84
N SER A 36 -37.80 -8.16 8.79
CA SER A 36 -37.87 -7.24 7.67
C SER A 36 -38.24 -5.83 8.14
N SER A 37 -37.55 -4.79 7.67
CA SER A 37 -38.17 -3.47 7.48
C SER A 37 -37.41 -2.62 6.46
N THR A 38 -38.23 -2.10 5.54
CA THR A 38 -37.97 -1.16 4.46
C THR A 38 -37.83 0.27 5.00
N SER A 39 -36.89 1.04 4.45
CA SER A 39 -36.90 2.53 4.36
C SER A 39 -35.79 2.92 3.36
N THR A 40 -36.02 3.40 2.13
CA THR A 40 -36.59 4.67 1.64
C THR A 40 -36.11 5.93 2.36
N SER A 41 -35.07 6.57 1.80
CA SER A 41 -34.91 8.04 1.73
C SER A 41 -33.66 8.37 0.88
N THR A 42 -33.85 8.89 -0.34
CA THR A 42 -33.90 10.31 -0.72
C THR A 42 -32.59 10.75 -1.36
N SER A 43 -32.65 10.80 -2.69
CA SER A 43 -31.66 11.27 -3.65
C SER A 43 -31.31 12.75 -3.45
N THR A 44 -30.01 13.05 -3.35
CA THR A 44 -29.46 14.37 -3.60
C THR A 44 -28.45 14.24 -4.76
N PRO A 45 -28.72 14.76 -5.97
CA PRO A 45 -27.73 14.74 -7.04
C PRO A 45 -26.72 15.88 -6.85
N THR A 46 -25.57 15.55 -6.28
CA THR A 46 -24.38 16.39 -6.31
C THR A 46 -23.81 16.40 -7.75
N PRO A 47 -23.41 17.55 -8.31
CA PRO A 47 -22.95 17.66 -9.69
C PRO A 47 -21.77 16.72 -9.95
N GLN A 48 -21.99 15.79 -10.88
CA GLN A 48 -21.00 14.86 -11.38
C GLN A 48 -19.90 15.66 -12.08
N ILE A 49 -18.76 15.77 -11.41
CA ILE A 49 -17.51 16.22 -12.03
C ILE A 49 -17.21 15.22 -13.13
N THR A 50 -17.16 15.74 -14.34
CA THR A 50 -16.90 15.07 -15.61
C THR A 50 -15.71 14.12 -15.45
N SER A 51 -15.97 12.80 -15.38
CA SER A 51 -14.97 11.79 -15.66
C SER A 51 -14.56 11.99 -17.10
N ALA A 52 -13.47 12.72 -17.33
CA ALA A 52 -12.79 12.73 -18.60
C ALA A 52 -12.45 11.27 -18.91
N GLU A 53 -13.20 10.71 -19.85
CA GLU A 53 -13.15 9.34 -20.30
C GLU A 53 -11.78 9.14 -20.98
N ALA A 54 -10.78 8.81 -20.16
CA ALA A 54 -9.53 8.28 -20.66
C ALA A 54 -9.85 7.01 -21.46
N PRO A 55 -9.12 6.74 -22.57
CA PRO A 55 -9.33 5.55 -23.37
C PRO A 55 -9.31 4.33 -22.45
N ASN A 56 -10.21 3.36 -22.70
CA ASN A 56 -10.40 2.12 -21.94
C ASN A 56 -9.08 1.36 -21.71
N GLN A 57 -8.27 1.84 -20.76
CA GLN A 57 -7.04 1.24 -20.32
C GLN A 57 -7.42 0.29 -19.20
N LEU A 58 -6.99 -0.96 -19.34
CA LEU A 58 -7.28 -2.04 -18.39
C LEU A 58 -6.93 -1.67 -16.93
N TYR A 59 -5.98 -0.74 -16.75
CA TYR A 59 -5.64 -0.17 -15.45
C TYR A 59 -5.21 1.31 -15.62
N HIS A 60 -5.32 2.09 -14.55
CA HIS A 60 -4.93 3.50 -14.52
C HIS A 60 -4.35 3.88 -13.15
N VAL A 61 -3.35 4.76 -13.13
CA VAL A 61 -2.77 5.28 -11.87
C VAL A 61 -3.17 6.73 -11.68
N ALA A 62 -4.12 6.99 -10.78
CA ALA A 62 -4.65 8.33 -10.58
C ALA A 62 -3.67 9.24 -9.81
N ARG A 63 -3.37 10.42 -10.39
CA ARG A 63 -2.55 11.45 -9.73
C ARG A 63 -3.18 11.98 -8.45
N THR A 64 -2.34 12.51 -7.56
CA THR A 64 -2.82 13.24 -6.37
C THR A 64 -3.50 14.55 -6.78
N PRO A 65 -4.29 15.19 -5.90
CA PRO A 65 -4.88 16.50 -6.18
C PRO A 65 -3.84 17.56 -6.59
N SER A 66 -2.62 17.47 -6.04
CA SER A 66 -1.47 18.29 -6.43
C SER A 66 -0.81 17.89 -7.76
N LYS A 67 -1.44 16.99 -8.54
CA LYS A 67 -0.98 16.49 -9.84
C LYS A 67 0.35 15.72 -9.81
N HIS A 68 0.70 15.12 -8.67
CA HIS A 68 1.90 14.28 -8.54
C HIS A 68 1.59 12.79 -8.69
N LEU A 69 2.58 12.02 -9.15
CA LEU A 69 2.50 10.56 -9.20
C LEU A 69 2.49 9.97 -7.77
N PRO A 70 1.56 9.04 -7.47
CA PRO A 70 1.40 8.45 -6.14
C PRO A 70 2.43 7.35 -5.83
N VAL A 71 3.73 7.66 -6.00
CA VAL A 71 4.85 6.74 -5.78
C VAL A 71 5.66 7.19 -4.56
N TYR A 72 5.72 6.35 -3.54
CA TYR A 72 6.30 6.68 -2.24
C TYR A 72 7.38 5.68 -1.83
N ALA A 73 8.48 6.16 -1.25
CA ALA A 73 9.43 5.31 -0.56
C ALA A 73 8.88 4.97 0.84
N ARG A 74 8.99 3.70 1.25
CA ARG A 74 8.63 3.21 2.58
C ARG A 74 9.81 2.48 3.19
N VAL A 75 10.10 2.81 4.44
CA VAL A 75 11.15 2.16 5.22
C VAL A 75 10.52 1.44 6.41
N LYS A 76 10.97 0.21 6.66
CA LYS A 76 10.52 -0.68 7.73
C LYS A 76 11.73 -1.31 8.43
N ALA A 77 11.49 -2.07 9.50
CA ALA A 77 12.51 -2.79 10.26
C ALA A 77 13.72 -1.90 10.62
N GLY A 78 13.44 -0.72 11.18
CA GLY A 78 14.46 0.21 11.65
C GLY A 78 15.38 0.80 10.58
N GLY A 79 15.04 0.72 9.29
CA GLY A 79 15.89 1.23 8.21
C GLY A 79 16.28 0.19 7.17
N ASN A 80 16.29 -1.08 7.56
CA ASN A 80 16.79 -2.17 6.73
C ASN A 80 15.87 -2.46 5.54
N LEU A 81 14.56 -2.57 5.80
CA LEU A 81 13.59 -2.91 4.75
C LEU A 81 13.13 -1.65 4.02
N LYS A 82 13.78 -1.36 2.90
CA LYS A 82 13.37 -0.29 1.97
C LYS A 82 12.43 -0.88 0.91
N GLN A 83 11.32 -0.20 0.66
CA GLN A 83 10.29 -0.59 -0.29
C GLN A 83 9.79 0.64 -1.03
N THR A 84 9.24 0.46 -2.22
CA THR A 84 8.57 1.50 -2.98
C THR A 84 7.11 1.10 -3.14
N ILE A 85 6.19 2.02 -2.87
CA ILE A 85 4.74 1.76 -2.92
C ILE A 85 4.10 2.67 -3.96
N ILE A 86 3.29 2.07 -4.82
CA ILE A 86 2.44 2.77 -5.79
C ILE A 86 1.00 2.68 -5.27
N ARG A 87 0.32 3.83 -5.16
CA ARG A 87 -1.07 3.93 -4.68
C ARG A 87 -2.00 4.44 -5.78
N LYS A 88 -3.30 4.50 -5.46
CA LYS A 88 -4.36 5.06 -6.33
C LYS A 88 -4.42 4.37 -7.69
N ILE A 89 -4.31 3.04 -7.68
CA ILE A 89 -4.40 2.21 -8.88
C ILE A 89 -5.87 1.83 -9.04
N GLU A 90 -6.41 2.13 -10.22
CA GLU A 90 -7.73 1.72 -10.66
C GLU A 90 -7.61 0.65 -11.76
N GLY A 91 -8.61 -0.23 -11.85
CA GLY A 91 -8.60 -1.35 -12.80
C GLY A 91 -7.70 -2.53 -12.40
N ASP A 92 -7.19 -3.25 -13.41
CA ASP A 92 -6.49 -4.53 -13.29
C ASP A 92 -5.04 -4.38 -12.83
N ILE A 93 -4.85 -4.50 -11.52
CA ILE A 93 -3.56 -4.32 -10.85
C ILE A 93 -2.52 -5.38 -11.27
N MET A 94 -2.99 -6.59 -11.61
CA MET A 94 -2.10 -7.70 -12.01
C MET A 94 -1.39 -7.40 -13.33
N LYS A 95 -2.03 -6.68 -14.25
CA LYS A 95 -1.41 -6.27 -15.52
C LYS A 95 -0.37 -5.18 -15.33
N LEU A 96 -0.64 -4.23 -14.44
CA LEU A 96 0.37 -3.24 -14.04
C LEU A 96 1.58 -3.90 -13.35
N LYS A 97 1.33 -4.94 -12.53
CA LYS A 97 2.39 -5.73 -11.89
C LYS A 97 3.30 -6.38 -12.94
N GLU A 98 2.73 -7.11 -13.91
CA GLU A 98 3.47 -7.81 -14.97
C GLU A 98 4.40 -6.85 -15.74
N GLN A 99 3.89 -5.69 -16.12
CA GLN A 99 4.68 -4.68 -16.84
C GLN A 99 5.74 -4.00 -15.97
N LEU A 100 5.51 -3.87 -14.66
CA LEU A 100 6.51 -3.39 -13.73
C LEU A 100 7.62 -4.41 -13.49
N GLU A 101 7.30 -5.70 -13.46
CA GLU A 101 8.29 -6.78 -13.37
C GLU A 101 9.19 -6.81 -14.61
N GLU A 102 8.61 -6.58 -15.80
CA GLU A 102 9.36 -6.46 -17.05
C GLU A 102 10.26 -5.22 -17.08
N ALA A 103 9.74 -4.07 -16.63
CA ALA A 103 10.51 -2.82 -16.60
C ALA A 103 11.61 -2.79 -15.51
N LEU A 104 11.40 -3.50 -14.40
CA LEU A 104 12.29 -3.51 -13.24
C LEU A 104 12.94 -4.89 -13.13
N PHE A 105 13.98 -5.11 -13.93
CA PHE A 105 14.75 -6.36 -13.91
C PHE A 105 15.09 -6.79 -12.47
N ASN A 106 14.70 -8.03 -12.11
CA ASN A 106 15.04 -8.71 -10.85
C ASN A 106 14.50 -8.09 -9.55
N LYS A 107 13.46 -7.24 -9.60
CA LYS A 107 12.81 -6.74 -8.37
C LYS A 107 11.57 -7.55 -8.03
N GLU A 108 11.44 -7.93 -6.75
CA GLU A 108 10.24 -8.61 -6.25
C GLU A 108 9.08 -7.60 -6.15
N VAL A 109 8.02 -7.82 -6.94
CA VAL A 109 6.80 -7.00 -6.95
C VAL A 109 5.64 -7.76 -6.29
N ARG A 110 5.06 -7.18 -5.25
CA ARG A 110 3.89 -7.70 -4.55
C ARG A 110 2.68 -6.81 -4.74
N VAL A 111 1.52 -7.42 -4.88
CA VAL A 111 0.24 -6.71 -5.01
C VAL A 111 -0.56 -6.89 -3.74
N ASN A 112 -1.13 -5.80 -3.23
CA ASN A 112 -2.19 -5.85 -2.23
C ASN A 112 -3.50 -5.49 -2.91
N GLN A 113 -4.32 -6.51 -3.18
CA GLN A 113 -5.58 -6.38 -3.91
C GLN A 113 -6.63 -5.60 -3.10
N LEU A 114 -6.70 -5.82 -1.78
CA LEU A 114 -7.67 -5.16 -0.90
C LEU A 114 -7.53 -3.63 -0.91
N THR A 115 -6.28 -3.15 -0.84
CA THR A 115 -5.98 -1.70 -0.79
C THR A 115 -5.61 -1.11 -2.15
N LYS A 116 -5.64 -1.95 -3.19
CA LYS A 116 -5.24 -1.63 -4.57
C LYS A 116 -3.89 -0.90 -4.67
N GLN A 117 -2.85 -1.46 -4.05
CA GLN A 117 -1.50 -0.89 -4.08
C GLN A 117 -0.46 -1.93 -4.47
N ILE A 118 0.60 -1.48 -5.14
CA ILE A 118 1.74 -2.31 -5.51
C ILE A 118 2.91 -1.95 -4.59
N ILE A 119 3.57 -2.99 -4.07
CA ILE A 119 4.71 -2.90 -3.17
C ILE A 119 5.91 -3.55 -3.87
N ILE A 120 6.93 -2.76 -4.15
CA ILE A 120 8.16 -3.20 -4.79
C ILE A 120 9.26 -3.23 -3.73
N LYS A 121 10.03 -4.32 -3.69
CA LYS A 121 11.20 -4.43 -2.80
C LYS A 121 12.32 -3.51 -3.27
N GLY A 122 12.95 -2.80 -2.33
CA GLY A 122 14.02 -1.85 -2.60
C GLY A 122 13.54 -0.41 -2.82
N SER A 123 14.50 0.50 -2.89
CA SER A 123 14.27 1.93 -3.16
C SER A 123 14.44 2.22 -4.66
N CYS A 124 13.36 2.09 -5.42
CA CYS A 124 13.34 2.29 -6.89
C CYS A 124 12.34 3.39 -7.31
N THR A 125 12.17 4.40 -6.46
CA THR A 125 11.19 5.48 -6.66
C THR A 125 11.40 6.27 -7.95
N SER A 126 12.65 6.50 -8.35
CA SER A 126 13.00 7.22 -9.59
C SER A 126 12.63 6.43 -10.84
N GLU A 127 13.04 5.16 -10.91
CA GLU A 127 12.75 4.23 -12.00
C GLU A 127 11.23 4.09 -12.20
N VAL A 128 10.48 3.87 -11.12
CA VAL A 128 9.02 3.74 -11.17
C VAL A 128 8.35 5.03 -11.63
N LYS A 129 8.80 6.19 -11.14
CA LYS A 129 8.26 7.49 -11.57
C LYS A 129 8.53 7.75 -13.05
N ARG A 130 9.70 7.34 -13.54
CA ARG A 130 10.06 7.46 -14.96
C ARG A 130 9.12 6.60 -15.81
N PHE A 131 8.96 5.33 -15.46
CA PHE A 131 8.06 4.40 -16.15
C PHE A 131 6.61 4.93 -16.23
N LEU A 132 6.07 5.44 -15.12
CA LEU A 132 4.71 5.98 -15.10
C LEU A 132 4.58 7.29 -15.88
N LYS A 133 5.62 8.13 -15.91
CA LYS A 133 5.65 9.35 -16.73
C LYS A 133 5.65 9.04 -18.23
N GLU A 134 6.45 8.06 -18.65
CA GLU A 134 6.55 7.64 -20.06
C GLU A 134 5.21 7.12 -20.60
N ARG A 135 4.39 6.53 -19.73
CA ARG A 135 3.03 6.06 -20.06
C ARG A 135 1.94 7.14 -19.91
N HIS A 136 2.32 8.38 -19.61
CA HIS A 136 1.42 9.53 -19.48
C HIS A 136 0.31 9.39 -18.41
N PHE A 137 0.60 8.74 -17.29
CA PHE A 137 -0.27 8.74 -16.09
C PHE A 137 -0.12 10.01 -15.24
#